data_AF-A0A2N9GQK1-F1
#
_entry.id   AF-A0A2N9GQK1-F1
#
_cell.length_a   1.000
_cell.length_b   1.000
_cell.length_c   1.000
_cell.angle_alpha   90.00
_cell.angle_beta   90.00
_cell.angle_gamma   90.00
#
_symmetry.space_group_name_H-M   'P 1'
#
loop_
_entity.id
_entity.type
_entity.pdbx_description
1 polymer ?
#
loop_
_entity_poly.entity_id
_entity_poly.type
_entity_poly.pdbx_seq_one_letter_code
_entity_poly.pdbx_strand_id
1 'polypeptide(L)'
;MLGKCEQFFLELMKVPRVESKLRVFAFKITFSSQVDDLRNNLKTINCAAREVKESVKLRQIMQTILTLGNALNQGTARGSAIGFKLDSLLKLSDTRARNNKMTLMHYLCKLISEKMSELLDFDKDLIHLEAASKIQLKALAEEMQAVSKGLEKVEQELAASENDGAISVGFRKVLKNFLDTAEAEVRSLISLYSEVGRNADSLSQYFGEDPARCPFEQVTQILFVFVKMFNKSREENGRLADAEKKKLEKEALKERTAANSLARKDGVQ
;
A
#
# COMPACT_ATOMS: atom_id res chain seq x y z
N MET A 1 -11.94 12.22 60.06
CA MET A 1 -10.93 11.33 59.45
C MET A 1 -11.18 11.37 57.96
N LEU A 2 -10.18 11.75 57.14
CA LEU A 2 -10.37 11.85 55.70
C LEU A 2 -10.51 10.45 55.09
N GLY A 3 -11.36 10.30 54.09
CA GLY A 3 -11.52 9.08 53.31
C GLY A 3 -10.29 8.80 52.43
N LYS A 4 -10.13 7.55 51.97
CA LYS A 4 -8.98 7.15 51.13
C LYS A 4 -8.80 8.02 49.88
N CYS A 5 -9.90 8.43 49.23
CA CYS A 5 -9.85 9.31 48.06
C CYS A 5 -9.31 10.70 48.40
N GLU A 6 -9.75 11.28 49.51
CA GLU A 6 -9.30 12.61 49.96
C GLU A 6 -7.82 12.58 50.37
N GLN A 7 -7.37 11.50 51.03
CA GLN A 7 -5.97 11.27 51.35
C GLN A 7 -5.10 11.19 50.08
N PHE A 8 -5.57 10.49 49.04
CA PHE A 8 -4.89 10.43 47.75
C PHE A 8 -4.73 11.81 47.12
N PHE A 9 -5.80 12.61 47.07
CA PHE A 9 -5.73 13.97 46.50
C PHE A 9 -4.83 14.89 47.32
N LEU A 10 -4.81 14.78 48.66
CA LEU A 10 -3.88 15.54 49.48
C LEU A 10 -2.41 15.23 49.15
N GLU A 11 -2.06 13.97 48.91
CA GLU A 11 -0.69 13.62 48.47
C GLU A 11 -0.42 14.13 47.05
N LEU A 12 -1.40 14.03 46.15
CA LEU A 12 -1.27 14.49 44.77
C LEU A 12 -1.05 16.00 44.67
N MET A 13 -1.72 16.78 45.52
CA MET A 13 -1.59 18.25 45.59
C MET A 13 -0.20 18.72 46.02
N LYS A 14 0.61 17.86 46.67
CA LYS A 14 2.00 18.18 46.99
C LYS A 14 2.90 18.18 45.75
N VAL A 15 2.48 17.54 44.66
CA VAL A 15 3.25 17.44 43.42
C VAL A 15 3.00 18.68 42.55
N PRO A 16 4.01 19.52 42.30
CA PRO A 16 3.86 20.68 41.43
C PRO A 16 3.49 20.25 40.01
N ARG A 17 2.54 20.94 39.38
CA ARG A 17 2.14 20.71 37.97
C ARG A 17 1.87 19.23 37.67
N VAL A 18 1.23 18.51 38.59
CA VAL A 18 1.02 17.07 38.51
C VAL A 18 0.39 16.61 37.20
N GLU A 19 -0.57 17.38 36.66
CA GLU A 19 -1.19 17.08 35.37
C GLU A 19 -0.18 17.11 34.20
N SER A 20 0.70 18.12 34.16
CA SER A 20 1.75 18.23 33.15
C SER A 20 2.73 17.05 33.23
N LYS A 21 3.18 16.73 34.45
CA LYS A 21 4.07 15.57 34.71
C LYS A 21 3.43 14.25 34.30
N LEU A 22 2.14 14.06 34.56
CA LEU A 22 1.40 12.87 34.13
C LEU A 22 1.28 12.77 32.61
N ARG A 23 1.04 13.89 31.91
CA ARG A 23 1.01 13.92 30.43
C ARG A 23 2.38 13.57 29.83
N VAL A 24 3.46 14.08 30.40
CA VAL A 24 4.83 13.75 29.97
C VAL A 24 5.15 12.28 30.21
N PHE A 25 4.75 11.72 31.36
CA PHE A 25 4.89 10.29 31.62
C PHE A 25 4.06 9.43 30.66
N ALA A 26 2.83 9.82 30.36
CA ALA A 26 2.01 9.13 29.37
C ALA A 26 2.70 9.12 28.00
N PHE A 27 3.21 10.27 27.55
CA PHE A 27 3.98 10.35 26.30
C PHE A 27 5.22 9.46 26.32
N LYS A 28 6.02 9.52 27.39
CA LYS A 28 7.20 8.65 27.55
C LYS A 28 6.84 7.17 27.43
N ILE A 29 5.71 6.75 27.99
CA ILE A 29 5.25 5.35 27.94
C ILE A 29 4.91 4.93 26.50
N THR A 30 4.28 5.81 25.72
CA THR A 30 3.85 5.51 24.34
C THR A 30 4.87 5.90 23.26
N PHE A 31 5.96 6.57 23.61
CA PHE A 31 6.91 7.13 22.66
C PHE A 31 7.50 6.08 21.72
N SER A 32 8.03 4.98 22.25
CA SER A 32 8.70 3.95 21.45
C SER A 32 7.75 3.34 20.43
N SER A 33 6.52 3.00 20.83
CA SER A 33 5.53 2.45 19.90
C SER A 33 5.13 3.45 18.83
N GLN A 34 4.91 4.72 19.19
CA GLN A 34 4.57 5.77 18.22
C GLN A 34 5.68 5.97 17.18
N VAL A 35 6.95 6.00 17.63
CA VAL A 35 8.10 6.15 16.74
C VAL A 35 8.26 4.94 15.82
N ASP A 36 8.09 3.72 16.35
CA ASP A 36 8.21 2.50 15.57
C ASP A 36 7.08 2.35 14.54
N ASP A 37 5.84 2.65 14.91
CA ASP A 37 4.69 2.64 14.01
C ASP A 37 4.89 3.63 12.85
N LEU A 38 5.28 4.87 13.17
CA LEU A 38 5.63 5.88 12.17
C LEU A 38 6.74 5.40 11.24
N ARG A 39 7.82 4.87 11.81
CA ARG A 39 8.98 4.37 11.04
C ARG A 39 8.59 3.23 10.11
N ASN A 40 7.71 2.32 10.55
CA ASN A 40 7.24 1.21 9.74
C ASN A 40 6.35 1.68 8.58
N ASN A 41 5.46 2.64 8.82
CA ASN A 41 4.65 3.24 7.76
C ASN A 41 5.51 3.96 6.73
N LEU A 42 6.48 4.76 7.19
CA LEU A 42 7.44 5.47 6.33
C LEU A 42 8.28 4.52 5.47
N LYS A 43 8.77 3.42 6.05
CA LYS A 43 9.48 2.37 5.32
C LYS A 43 8.58 1.71 4.26
N THR A 44 7.33 1.43 4.61
CA THR A 44 6.36 0.82 3.69
C THR A 44 6.12 1.70 2.46
N ILE A 45 5.97 3.01 2.64
CA ILE A 45 5.84 3.99 1.56
C ILE A 45 7.08 3.97 0.64
N ASN A 46 8.28 4.05 1.23
CA ASN A 46 9.53 4.03 0.47
C ASN A 46 9.72 2.72 -0.32
N CYS A 47 9.44 1.57 0.31
CA CYS A 47 9.51 0.28 -0.36
C CYS A 47 8.54 0.22 -1.54
N ALA A 48 7.26 0.58 -1.34
CA ALA A 48 6.27 0.56 -2.42
C ALA A 48 6.63 1.51 -3.56
N ALA A 49 7.10 2.73 -3.25
CA ALA A 49 7.53 3.69 -4.27
C ALA A 49 8.70 3.16 -5.11
N ARG A 50 9.67 2.50 -4.46
CA ARG A 50 10.82 1.88 -5.11
C ARG A 50 10.40 0.68 -5.96
N GLU A 51 9.66 -0.25 -5.40
CA GLU A 51 9.13 -1.45 -6.07
C GLU A 51 8.39 -1.09 -7.37
N VAL A 52 7.51 -0.09 -7.31
CA VAL A 52 6.74 0.37 -8.48
C VAL A 52 7.65 0.98 -9.55
N LYS A 53 8.63 1.81 -9.17
CA LYS A 53 9.55 2.46 -10.13
C LYS A 53 10.55 1.48 -10.73
N GLU A 54 10.98 0.48 -9.97
CA GLU A 54 12.01 -0.48 -10.36
C GLU A 54 11.43 -1.71 -11.09
N SER A 55 10.12 -2.01 -10.94
CA SER A 55 9.51 -3.16 -11.63
C SER A 55 9.55 -2.98 -13.16
N VAL A 56 10.44 -3.74 -13.80
CA VAL A 56 10.54 -3.84 -15.25
C VAL A 56 9.28 -4.50 -15.82
N LYS A 57 8.70 -5.47 -15.10
CA LYS A 57 7.50 -6.17 -15.53
C LYS A 57 6.29 -5.25 -15.60
N LEU A 58 6.07 -4.43 -14.56
CA LEU A 58 5.00 -3.43 -14.56
C LEU A 58 5.15 -2.46 -15.74
N ARG A 59 6.38 -1.99 -16.00
CA ARG A 59 6.67 -1.09 -17.13
C ARG A 59 6.31 -1.70 -18.48
N GLN A 60 6.65 -2.98 -18.70
CA GLN A 60 6.30 -3.69 -19.95
C GLN A 60 4.79 -3.92 -20.08
N ILE A 61 4.10 -4.17 -18.97
CA ILE A 61 2.63 -4.26 -18.96
C ILE A 61 2.00 -2.92 -19.32
N MET A 62 2.47 -1.80 -18.75
CA MET A 62 2.01 -0.45 -19.10
C MET A 62 2.23 -0.16 -20.60
N GLN A 63 3.38 -0.56 -21.14
CA GLN A 63 3.67 -0.41 -22.57
C GLN A 63 2.72 -1.25 -23.44
N THR A 64 2.41 -2.47 -23.02
CA THR A 64 1.45 -3.34 -23.72
C THR A 64 0.05 -2.72 -23.72
N ILE A 65 -0.37 -2.16 -22.59
CA ILE A 65 -1.65 -1.44 -22.47
C ILE A 65 -1.68 -0.24 -23.42
N LEU A 66 -0.60 0.55 -23.49
CA LEU A 66 -0.51 1.69 -24.41
C LEU A 66 -0.63 1.24 -25.88
N THR A 67 0.07 0.18 -26.27
CA THR A 67 0.01 -0.38 -27.62
C THR A 67 -1.40 -0.85 -27.97
N LEU A 68 -2.06 -1.57 -27.07
CA LEU A 68 -3.44 -2.02 -27.26
C LEU A 68 -4.40 -0.83 -27.35
N GLY A 69 -4.25 0.16 -26.47
CA GLY A 69 -5.04 1.38 -26.49
C GLY A 69 -4.92 2.15 -27.81
N ASN A 70 -3.69 2.30 -28.33
CA ASN A 70 -3.43 2.96 -29.61
C ASN A 70 -4.02 2.20 -30.79
N ALA A 71 -3.93 0.86 -30.80
CA ALA A 71 -4.53 0.04 -31.84
C ALA A 71 -6.07 0.16 -31.84
N LEU A 72 -6.69 0.12 -30.66
CA LEU A 72 -8.16 0.24 -30.52
C LEU A 72 -8.68 1.62 -30.88
N ASN A 73 -7.90 2.68 -30.64
CA ASN A 73 -8.28 4.07 -30.89
C ASN A 73 -7.72 4.61 -32.22
N GLN A 74 -7.22 3.75 -33.11
CA GLN A 74 -6.68 4.16 -34.40
C GLN A 74 -7.72 4.96 -35.20
N GLY A 75 -7.29 6.11 -35.74
CA GLY A 75 -8.17 7.01 -36.49
C GLY A 75 -9.05 7.92 -35.63
N THR A 76 -8.93 7.86 -34.30
CA THR A 76 -9.58 8.80 -33.37
C THR A 76 -8.57 9.79 -32.78
N ALA A 77 -9.05 10.86 -32.14
CA ALA A 77 -8.19 11.80 -31.40
C ALA A 77 -7.42 11.16 -30.23
N ARG A 78 -7.77 9.93 -29.82
CA ARG A 78 -7.09 9.15 -28.77
C ARG A 78 -6.11 8.13 -29.32
N GLY A 79 -5.93 8.04 -30.64
CA GLY A 79 -4.91 7.21 -31.27
C GLY A 79 -3.52 7.85 -31.17
N SER A 80 -2.47 7.04 -31.34
CA SER A 80 -1.06 7.49 -31.35
C SER A 80 -0.61 8.24 -30.09
N ALA A 81 -1.20 7.90 -28.94
CA ALA A 81 -0.80 8.45 -27.66
C ALA A 81 0.61 7.97 -27.28
N ILE A 82 1.37 8.86 -26.63
CA ILE A 82 2.70 8.56 -26.06
C ILE A 82 2.62 8.05 -24.61
N GLY A 83 1.44 8.16 -23.99
CA GLY A 83 1.15 7.76 -22.63
C GLY A 83 -0.34 7.92 -22.31
N PHE A 84 -0.76 7.49 -21.12
CA PHE A 84 -2.14 7.60 -20.65
C PHE A 84 -2.18 7.97 -19.17
N LYS A 85 -3.27 8.59 -18.74
CA LYS A 85 -3.51 8.93 -17.32
C LYS A 85 -3.71 7.68 -16.47
N LEU A 86 -3.19 7.68 -15.24
CA LEU A 86 -3.12 6.47 -14.41
C LEU A 86 -4.51 5.82 -14.18
N ASP A 87 -5.54 6.64 -13.96
CA ASP A 87 -6.94 6.19 -13.80
C ASP A 87 -7.49 5.40 -15.00
N SER A 88 -6.85 5.48 -16.18
CA SER A 88 -7.25 4.71 -17.35
C SER A 88 -7.12 3.20 -17.13
N LEU A 89 -6.25 2.78 -16.21
CA LEU A 89 -6.10 1.37 -15.82
C LEU A 89 -7.39 0.77 -15.27
N LEU A 90 -8.19 1.58 -14.56
CA LEU A 90 -9.44 1.14 -13.95
C LEU A 90 -10.53 0.85 -14.99
N LYS A 91 -10.38 1.39 -16.22
CA LYS A 91 -11.36 1.26 -17.31
C LYS A 91 -11.13 0.02 -18.19
N LEU A 92 -10.05 -0.71 -17.95
CA LEU A 92 -9.70 -1.90 -18.75
C LEU A 92 -10.72 -3.04 -18.60
N SER A 93 -11.40 -3.12 -17.46
CA SER A 93 -12.49 -4.08 -17.25
C SER A 93 -13.84 -3.64 -17.82
N ASP A 94 -14.00 -2.35 -18.14
CA ASP A 94 -15.24 -1.81 -18.69
C ASP A 94 -15.28 -1.91 -20.22
N THR A 95 -14.11 -1.89 -20.85
CA THR A 95 -13.99 -2.00 -22.31
C THR A 95 -14.20 -3.45 -22.73
N ARG A 96 -15.31 -3.73 -23.44
CA ARG A 96 -15.69 -5.08 -23.88
C ARG A 96 -15.52 -5.29 -25.37
N ALA A 97 -15.21 -6.52 -25.76
CA ALA A 97 -15.31 -6.98 -27.15
C ALA A 97 -16.77 -6.93 -27.63
N ARG A 98 -16.99 -6.83 -28.95
CA ARG A 98 -18.34 -6.75 -29.56
C ARG A 98 -19.28 -7.89 -29.16
N ASN A 99 -18.72 -9.06 -28.84
CA ASN A 99 -19.49 -10.22 -28.41
C ASN A 99 -19.83 -10.21 -26.91
N ASN A 100 -19.44 -9.16 -26.16
CA ASN A 100 -19.58 -8.98 -24.71
C ASN A 100 -18.98 -10.09 -23.83
N LYS A 101 -18.29 -11.08 -24.41
CA LYS A 101 -17.73 -12.24 -23.69
C LYS A 101 -16.41 -11.95 -22.99
N MET A 102 -15.67 -10.93 -23.43
CA MET A 102 -14.31 -10.65 -22.98
C MET A 102 -14.10 -9.15 -22.81
N THR A 103 -13.40 -8.74 -21.74
CA THR A 103 -12.97 -7.35 -21.53
C THR A 103 -11.54 -7.14 -22.06
N LEU A 104 -11.12 -5.88 -22.19
CA LEU A 104 -9.74 -5.56 -22.57
C LEU A 104 -8.73 -6.09 -21.53
N MET A 105 -9.09 -6.09 -20.24
CA MET A 105 -8.27 -6.73 -19.19
C MET A 105 -8.09 -8.24 -19.44
N HIS A 106 -9.16 -8.97 -19.73
CA HIS A 106 -9.05 -10.40 -20.07
C HIS A 106 -8.17 -10.62 -21.30
N TYR A 107 -8.32 -9.78 -22.33
CA TYR A 107 -7.50 -9.87 -23.52
C TYR A 107 -6.03 -9.59 -23.24
N LEU A 108 -5.73 -8.58 -22.41
CA LEU A 108 -4.37 -8.27 -21.95
C LEU A 108 -3.76 -9.47 -21.23
N CYS A 109 -4.46 -10.06 -20.26
CA CYS A 109 -3.98 -11.24 -19.52
C CYS A 109 -3.72 -12.42 -20.47
N LYS A 110 -4.60 -12.65 -21.45
CA LYS A 110 -4.42 -13.70 -22.46
C LYS A 110 -3.19 -13.45 -23.32
N LEU A 111 -3.04 -12.23 -23.84
CA LEU A 111 -1.90 -11.84 -24.68
C LEU A 111 -0.57 -12.01 -23.93
N ILE A 112 -0.51 -11.54 -22.68
CA ILE A 112 0.67 -11.70 -21.83
C ILE A 112 0.95 -13.19 -21.60
N SER A 113 -0.07 -14.00 -21.28
CA SER A 113 0.12 -15.43 -21.07
C SER A 113 0.66 -16.17 -22.30
N GLU A 114 0.31 -15.73 -23.51
CA GLU A 114 0.72 -16.37 -24.77
C GLU A 114 2.08 -15.88 -25.29
N LYS A 115 2.47 -14.64 -24.98
CA LYS A 115 3.63 -13.98 -25.60
C LYS A 115 4.73 -13.56 -24.63
N MET A 116 4.40 -13.34 -23.37
CA MET A 116 5.27 -12.71 -22.36
C MET A 116 4.94 -13.28 -20.96
N SER A 117 4.96 -14.61 -20.82
CA SER A 117 4.47 -15.29 -19.62
C SER A 117 5.27 -14.94 -18.36
N GLU A 118 6.51 -14.47 -18.51
CA GLU A 118 7.38 -13.93 -17.45
C GLU A 118 6.82 -12.67 -16.77
N LEU A 119 5.85 -11.99 -17.37
CA LEU A 119 5.19 -10.81 -16.80
C LEU A 119 3.97 -11.15 -15.95
N LEU A 120 3.50 -12.40 -15.99
CA LEU A 120 2.26 -12.79 -15.32
C LEU A 120 2.32 -12.63 -13.79
N ASP A 121 3.51 -12.65 -13.21
CA ASP A 121 3.73 -12.51 -11.77
C ASP A 121 4.41 -11.20 -11.39
N PHE A 122 4.18 -10.13 -12.16
CA PHE A 122 4.66 -8.78 -11.85
C PHE A 122 4.15 -8.27 -10.49
N ASP A 123 3.03 -8.78 -10.00
CA ASP A 123 2.47 -8.45 -8.69
C ASP A 123 3.39 -8.88 -7.55
N LYS A 124 4.24 -9.88 -7.77
CA LYS A 124 5.28 -10.29 -6.80
C LYS A 124 6.40 -9.25 -6.65
N ASP A 125 6.58 -8.35 -7.62
CA ASP A 125 7.53 -7.25 -7.49
C ASP A 125 6.99 -6.13 -6.57
N LEU A 126 5.69 -6.16 -6.22
CA LEU A 126 4.94 -5.06 -5.60
C LEU A 126 4.43 -5.43 -4.19
N ILE A 127 5.30 -6.03 -3.38
CA ILE A 127 4.95 -6.65 -2.08
C ILE A 127 4.32 -5.64 -1.12
N HIS A 128 4.82 -4.40 -1.08
CA HIS A 128 4.34 -3.38 -0.14
C HIS A 128 3.15 -2.57 -0.66
N LEU A 129 2.71 -2.79 -1.90
CA LEU A 129 1.71 -1.95 -2.56
C LEU A 129 0.36 -1.92 -1.82
N GLU A 130 -0.13 -3.08 -1.37
CA GLU A 130 -1.41 -3.14 -0.63
C GLU A 130 -1.34 -2.44 0.72
N ALA A 131 -0.23 -2.60 1.45
CA ALA A 131 -0.06 -1.95 2.74
C ALA A 131 0.06 -0.42 2.54
N ALA A 132 0.84 -0.01 1.54
CA ALA A 132 1.02 1.40 1.18
C ALA A 132 -0.29 2.08 0.77
N SER A 133 -1.19 1.40 0.06
CA SER A 133 -2.46 1.99 -0.38
C SER A 133 -3.44 2.29 0.76
N LYS A 134 -3.17 1.76 1.96
CA LYS A 134 -3.98 2.00 3.17
C LYS A 134 -3.42 3.12 4.05
N ILE A 135 -2.19 3.57 3.79
CA ILE A 135 -1.54 4.64 4.56
C ILE A 135 -2.00 6.00 4.02
N GLN A 136 -2.36 6.91 4.91
CA GLN A 136 -2.76 8.28 4.57
C GLN A 136 -1.66 9.25 4.96
N LEU A 137 -1.13 10.03 4.00
CA LEU A 137 -0.01 10.95 4.27
C LEU A 137 -0.37 12.02 5.30
N LYS A 138 -1.64 12.45 5.32
CA LYS A 138 -2.14 13.40 6.31
C LYS A 138 -2.11 12.86 7.74
N ALA A 139 -2.53 11.60 7.94
CA ALA A 139 -2.48 10.96 9.26
C ALA A 139 -1.03 10.82 9.75
N LEU A 140 -0.11 10.45 8.85
CA LEU A 140 1.33 10.41 9.14
C LEU A 140 1.89 11.77 9.55
N ALA A 141 1.44 12.85 8.92
CA ALA A 141 1.84 14.20 9.28
C ALA A 141 1.36 14.58 10.70
N GLU A 142 0.11 14.22 11.05
CA GLU A 142 -0.47 14.45 12.37
C GLU A 142 0.28 13.64 13.46
N GLU A 143 0.61 12.39 13.18
CA GLU A 143 1.42 11.53 14.07
C GLU A 143 2.84 12.08 14.27
N MET A 144 3.52 12.48 13.19
CA MET A 144 4.86 13.10 13.27
C MET A 144 4.84 14.41 14.08
N GLN A 145 3.80 15.21 13.91
CA GLN A 145 3.60 16.43 14.69
C GLN A 145 3.34 16.10 16.16
N ALA A 146 2.54 15.07 16.46
CA ALA A 146 2.26 14.64 17.83
C ALA A 146 3.54 14.19 18.55
N VAL A 147 4.40 13.43 17.89
CA VAL A 147 5.71 13.02 18.45
C VAL A 147 6.60 14.23 18.71
N SER A 148 6.72 15.14 17.74
CA SER A 148 7.56 16.35 17.87
C SER A 148 7.09 17.26 19.01
N LYS A 149 5.78 17.55 19.08
CA LYS A 149 5.18 18.34 20.16
C LYS A 149 5.23 17.63 21.52
N GLY A 150 5.13 16.31 21.52
CA GLY A 150 5.27 15.50 22.74
C GLY A 150 6.65 15.65 23.35
N LEU A 151 7.70 15.58 22.52
CA LEU A 151 9.09 15.78 22.95
C LEU A 151 9.32 17.21 23.47
N GLU A 152 8.84 18.23 22.75
CA GLU A 152 8.91 19.64 23.19
C GLU A 152 8.28 19.84 24.58
N LYS A 153 7.13 19.20 24.84
CA LYS A 153 6.48 19.26 26.17
C LYS A 153 7.31 18.58 27.26
N VAL A 154 8.06 17.52 26.93
CA VAL A 154 8.97 16.87 27.88
C VAL A 154 10.11 17.82 28.26
N GLU A 155 10.71 18.50 27.28
CA GLU A 155 11.77 19.48 27.48
C GLU A 155 11.28 20.67 28.34
N GLN A 156 10.10 21.21 28.00
CA GLN A 156 9.48 22.31 28.75
C GLN A 156 9.19 21.93 30.21
N GLU A 157 8.61 20.76 30.48
CA GLU A 157 8.34 20.33 31.85
C GLU A 157 9.62 19.98 32.61
N LEU A 158 10.65 19.44 31.94
CA LEU A 158 11.95 19.22 32.56
C LEU A 158 12.54 20.54 33.06
N ALA A 159 12.56 21.58 32.22
CA ALA A 159 13.04 22.91 32.58
C ALA A 159 12.19 23.54 33.70
N ALA A 160 10.86 23.50 33.59
CA ALA A 160 9.96 24.03 34.61
C ALA A 160 10.14 23.34 35.98
N SER A 161 10.52 22.06 35.98
CA SER A 161 10.69 21.27 37.20
C SER A 161 11.99 21.52 37.96
N GLU A 162 12.91 22.36 37.48
CA GLU A 162 14.17 22.69 38.16
C GLU A 162 13.93 23.28 39.55
N ASN A 163 12.91 24.13 39.69
CA ASN A 163 12.58 24.85 40.92
C ASN A 163 11.61 24.11 41.87
N ASP A 164 11.21 22.87 41.55
CA ASP A 164 10.25 22.09 42.36
C ASP A 164 10.85 21.52 43.66
N GLY A 165 12.15 21.70 43.90
CA GLY A 165 12.83 21.11 45.06
C GLY A 165 12.99 19.59 44.98
N ALA A 166 13.07 18.92 46.14
CA ALA A 166 13.44 17.51 46.25
C ALA A 166 12.41 16.55 45.63
N ILE A 167 11.12 16.93 45.61
CA ILE A 167 10.03 16.07 45.13
C ILE A 167 10.17 15.69 43.64
N SER A 168 10.80 16.55 42.83
CA SER A 168 10.99 16.34 41.39
C SER A 168 12.35 15.78 41.00
N VAL A 169 13.25 15.48 41.96
CA VAL A 169 14.61 14.98 41.63
C VAL A 169 14.56 13.68 40.82
N GLY A 170 13.74 12.72 41.25
CA GLY A 170 13.54 11.46 40.54
C GLY A 170 12.91 11.66 39.15
N PHE A 171 11.89 12.51 39.06
CA PHE A 171 11.24 12.90 37.80
C PHE A 171 12.26 13.45 36.80
N ARG A 172 13.07 14.44 37.20
CA ARG A 172 14.09 15.06 36.35
C ARG A 172 15.12 14.05 35.85
N LYS A 173 15.59 13.15 36.72
CA LYS A 173 16.53 12.09 36.35
C LYS A 173 15.94 11.17 35.27
N VAL A 174 14.68 10.76 35.44
CA VAL A 174 13.99 9.91 34.46
C VAL A 174 13.82 10.60 33.12
N LEU A 175 13.47 11.89 33.10
CA LEU A 175 13.30 12.63 31.85
C LEU A 175 14.63 12.88 31.13
N LYS A 176 15.70 13.24 31.85
CA LYS A 176 17.03 13.43 31.24
C LYS A 176 17.48 12.16 30.51
N ASN A 177 17.43 11.02 31.21
CA ASN A 177 17.78 9.73 30.60
C ASN A 177 16.91 9.38 29.38
N PHE A 178 15.65 9.81 29.36
CA PHE A 178 14.77 9.59 28.22
C PHE A 178 15.13 10.51 27.04
N LEU A 179 15.40 11.79 27.30
CA LEU A 179 15.79 12.76 26.26
C LEU A 179 17.11 12.40 25.58
N ASP A 180 18.06 11.81 26.32
CA ASP A 180 19.37 11.36 25.79
C ASP A 180 19.22 10.47 24.54
N THR A 181 18.15 9.67 24.44
CA THR A 181 17.86 8.82 23.28
C THR A 181 16.75 9.38 22.40
N ALA A 182 15.68 9.89 23.01
CA ALA A 182 14.46 10.30 22.30
C ALA A 182 14.71 11.41 21.28
N GLU A 183 15.58 12.38 21.59
CA GLU A 183 15.89 13.45 20.66
C GLU A 183 16.57 12.94 19.39
N ALA A 184 17.51 11.99 19.52
CA ALA A 184 18.21 11.39 18.39
C ALA A 184 17.24 10.60 17.50
N GLU A 185 16.30 9.87 18.12
CA GLU A 185 15.26 9.14 17.41
C GLU A 185 14.31 10.07 16.65
N VAL A 186 13.85 11.15 17.26
CA VAL A 186 12.98 12.14 16.60
C VAL A 186 13.71 12.85 15.47
N ARG A 187 14.98 13.25 15.65
CA ARG A 187 15.79 13.82 14.57
C ARG A 187 15.92 12.88 13.38
N SER A 188 16.20 11.60 13.65
CA SER A 188 16.26 10.56 12.61
C SER A 188 14.92 10.38 11.90
N LEU A 189 13.82 10.38 12.67
CA LEU A 189 12.46 10.22 12.13
C LEU A 189 12.04 11.40 11.25
N ILE A 190 12.38 12.64 11.62
CA ILE A 190 12.13 13.85 10.81
C ILE A 190 12.86 13.77 9.46
N SER A 191 14.12 13.32 9.48
CA SER A 191 14.91 13.14 8.25
C SER A 191 14.25 12.11 7.33
N LEU A 192 13.88 10.94 7.88
CA LEU A 192 13.18 9.88 7.14
C LEU A 192 11.83 10.36 6.59
N TYR A 193 11.03 11.04 7.41
CA TYR A 193 9.74 11.60 6.99
C TYR A 193 9.89 12.54 5.79
N SER A 194 10.89 13.42 5.85
CA SER A 194 11.17 14.39 4.77
C SER A 194 11.62 13.70 3.48
N GLU A 195 12.43 12.65 3.58
CA GLU A 195 12.84 11.84 2.44
C GLU A 195 11.67 11.09 1.81
N VAL A 196 10.86 10.44 2.63
CA VAL A 196 9.68 9.67 2.20
C VAL A 196 8.67 10.58 1.50
N GLY A 197 8.45 11.80 2.02
CA GLY A 197 7.60 12.80 1.35
C GLY A 197 8.06 13.12 -0.07
N ARG A 198 9.36 13.31 -0.28
CA ARG A 198 9.92 13.52 -1.63
C ARG A 198 9.77 12.29 -2.53
N ASN A 199 9.97 11.09 -1.98
CA ASN A 199 9.84 9.85 -2.73
C ASN A 199 8.39 9.58 -3.16
N ALA A 200 7.43 9.90 -2.27
CA ALA A 200 6.00 9.85 -2.51
C ALA A 200 5.60 10.80 -3.65
N ASP A 201 5.99 12.08 -3.59
CA ASP A 201 5.72 13.05 -4.66
C ASP A 201 6.36 12.62 -5.99
N SER A 202 7.60 12.12 -5.93
CA SER A 202 8.32 11.62 -7.09
C SER A 202 7.60 10.41 -7.72
N LEU A 203 6.85 9.61 -6.96
CA LEU A 203 6.06 8.52 -7.52
C LEU A 203 4.86 9.03 -8.33
N SER A 204 4.13 10.02 -7.82
CA SER A 204 3.05 10.67 -8.60
C SER A 204 3.57 11.28 -9.89
N GLN A 205 4.70 11.99 -9.80
CA GLN A 205 5.36 12.59 -10.96
C GLN A 205 5.85 11.54 -11.98
N TYR A 206 6.32 10.38 -11.52
CA TYR A 206 6.75 9.28 -12.40
C TYR A 206 5.61 8.80 -13.33
N PHE A 207 4.36 8.85 -12.88
CA PHE A 207 3.18 8.54 -13.70
C PHE A 207 2.60 9.76 -14.44
N GLY A 208 3.26 10.91 -14.39
CA GLY A 208 2.77 12.16 -15.00
C GLY A 208 1.54 12.74 -14.29
N GLU A 209 1.40 12.45 -12.99
CA GLU A 209 0.36 13.01 -12.14
C GLU A 209 0.91 14.14 -11.25
N ASP A 210 0.03 15.05 -10.87
CA ASP A 210 0.33 16.15 -9.96
C ASP A 210 0.16 15.65 -8.50
N PRO A 211 1.20 15.64 -7.66
CA PRO A 211 1.10 15.19 -6.27
C PRO A 211 0.02 15.89 -5.45
N ALA A 212 -0.31 17.16 -5.78
CA ALA A 212 -1.37 17.89 -5.08
C ALA A 212 -2.78 17.40 -5.43
N ARG A 213 -2.94 16.76 -6.60
CA ARG A 213 -4.24 16.29 -7.11
C ARG A 213 -4.39 14.77 -7.05
N CYS A 214 -3.29 14.05 -7.17
CA CYS A 214 -3.19 12.61 -7.14
C CYS A 214 -2.01 12.25 -6.23
N PRO A 215 -2.21 12.30 -4.90
CA PRO A 215 -1.16 12.01 -3.94
C PRO A 215 -0.81 10.52 -3.95
N PHE A 216 0.24 10.17 -3.21
CA PHE A 216 0.79 8.81 -3.16
C PHE A 216 -0.25 7.73 -2.86
N GLU A 217 -1.14 7.97 -1.89
CA GLU A 217 -2.20 7.04 -1.51
C GLU A 217 -3.17 6.77 -2.66
N GLN A 218 -3.44 7.78 -3.50
CA GLN A 218 -4.29 7.60 -4.67
C GLN A 218 -3.57 6.80 -5.77
N VAL A 219 -2.31 7.12 -6.05
CA VAL A 219 -1.49 6.38 -7.03
C VAL A 219 -1.38 4.90 -6.65
N THR A 220 -1.02 4.62 -5.40
CA THR A 220 -0.90 3.25 -4.89
C THR A 220 -2.24 2.53 -4.86
N GLN A 221 -3.33 3.20 -4.53
CA GLN A 221 -4.68 2.62 -4.59
C GLN A 221 -5.08 2.26 -6.02
N ILE A 222 -4.82 3.10 -7.02
CA ILE A 222 -5.12 2.79 -8.43
C ILE A 222 -4.33 1.56 -8.88
N LEU A 223 -3.02 1.51 -8.58
CA LEU A 223 -2.17 0.38 -8.92
C LEU A 223 -2.61 -0.90 -8.22
N PHE A 224 -2.98 -0.82 -6.94
CA PHE A 224 -3.46 -1.98 -6.19
C PHE A 224 -4.76 -2.53 -6.79
N VAL A 225 -5.71 -1.67 -7.13
CA VAL A 225 -6.96 -2.07 -7.79
C VAL A 225 -6.67 -2.69 -9.16
N PHE A 226 -5.76 -2.10 -9.93
CA PHE A 226 -5.31 -2.65 -11.21
C PHE A 226 -4.74 -4.07 -11.06
N VAL A 227 -3.84 -4.30 -10.10
CA VAL A 227 -3.27 -5.62 -9.81
C VAL A 227 -4.38 -6.62 -9.47
N LYS A 228 -5.36 -6.23 -8.63
CA LYS A 228 -6.50 -7.09 -8.26
C LYS A 228 -7.37 -7.42 -9.48
N MET A 229 -7.63 -6.44 -10.35
CA MET A 229 -8.37 -6.66 -11.60
C MET A 229 -7.63 -7.60 -12.54
N PHE A 230 -6.32 -7.41 -12.69
CA PHE A 230 -5.47 -8.25 -13.53
C PHE A 230 -5.47 -9.70 -13.06
N ASN A 231 -5.21 -9.93 -11.77
CA ASN A 231 -5.16 -11.28 -11.20
C ASN A 231 -6.52 -11.98 -11.31
N LYS A 232 -7.61 -11.26 -11.05
CA LYS A 232 -8.96 -11.79 -11.23
C LYS A 232 -9.22 -12.22 -12.68
N SER A 233 -8.95 -11.36 -13.66
CA SER A 233 -9.15 -11.68 -15.08
C SER A 233 -8.24 -12.81 -15.57
N ARG A 234 -7.01 -12.91 -15.04
CA ARG A 234 -6.10 -14.01 -15.30
C ARG A 234 -6.66 -15.34 -14.79
N GLU A 235 -7.17 -15.38 -13.56
CA GLU A 235 -7.81 -16.57 -13.01
C GLU A 235 -9.06 -16.98 -13.80
N GLU A 236 -9.91 -16.02 -14.16
CA GLU A 236 -11.10 -16.25 -14.98
C GLU A 236 -10.75 -16.84 -16.35
N ASN A 237 -9.72 -16.31 -17.02
CA ASN A 237 -9.20 -16.87 -18.26
C ASN A 237 -8.70 -18.32 -18.09
N GLY A 238 -7.96 -18.60 -17.02
CA GLY A 238 -7.47 -19.96 -16.72
C GLY A 238 -8.62 -20.95 -16.55
N ARG A 239 -9.65 -20.57 -15.78
CA ARG A 239 -10.86 -21.41 -15.58
C ARG A 239 -11.58 -21.69 -16.89
N LEU A 240 -11.69 -20.70 -17.77
CA LEU A 240 -12.32 -20.87 -19.09
C LEU A 240 -11.52 -21.81 -19.99
N ALA A 241 -10.19 -21.66 -20.04
CA ALA A 241 -9.31 -22.53 -20.81
C ALA A 241 -9.37 -23.99 -20.32
N ASP A 242 -9.37 -24.21 -19.00
CA ASP A 242 -9.50 -25.54 -18.40
C ASP A 242 -10.86 -26.18 -18.70
N ALA A 243 -11.94 -25.39 -18.64
CA ALA A 243 -13.28 -25.86 -18.97
C ALA A 243 -13.41 -26.25 -20.45
N GLU A 244 -12.83 -25.47 -21.36
CA GLU A 244 -12.81 -25.76 -22.80
C GLU A 244 -12.00 -27.02 -23.10
N LYS A 245 -10.82 -27.18 -22.48
CA LYS A 245 -10.01 -28.40 -22.59
C LYS A 245 -10.78 -29.64 -22.13
N LYS A 246 -11.43 -29.59 -20.96
CA LYS A 246 -12.25 -30.70 -20.44
C LYS A 246 -13.43 -31.03 -21.35
N LYS A 247 -14.05 -30.01 -21.97
CA LYS A 247 -15.14 -30.21 -22.92
C LYS A 247 -14.65 -30.94 -24.17
N LEU A 248 -13.54 -30.50 -24.76
CA LEU A 248 -12.93 -31.13 -25.93
C LEU A 248 -12.47 -32.57 -25.65
N GLU A 249 -11.88 -32.82 -24.48
CA GLU A 249 -11.49 -34.18 -24.05
C GLU A 249 -12.73 -35.10 -23.92
N LYS A 250 -13.83 -34.60 -23.37
CA LYS A 250 -15.09 -35.35 -23.25
C LYS A 250 -15.72 -35.62 -24.60
N GLU A 251 -15.68 -34.67 -25.53
CA GLU A 251 -16.17 -34.82 -26.91
C GLU A 251 -15.34 -35.85 -27.68
N ALA A 252 -14.00 -35.75 -27.62
CA ALA A 252 -13.09 -36.72 -28.24
C ALA A 252 -13.27 -38.15 -27.67
N LEU A 253 -13.52 -38.29 -26.36
CA LEU A 253 -13.80 -39.59 -25.75
C LEU A 253 -15.15 -40.17 -26.24
N LYS A 254 -16.18 -39.33 -26.37
CA LYS A 254 -17.49 -39.75 -26.92
C LYS A 254 -17.36 -40.19 -28.38
N GLU A 255 -16.64 -39.45 -29.21
CA GLU A 255 -16.39 -39.78 -30.61
C GLU A 255 -15.61 -41.10 -30.75
N ARG A 256 -14.54 -41.30 -29.95
CA ARG A 256 -13.80 -42.57 -29.91
C ARG A 256 -14.69 -43.75 -29.47
N THR A 257 -15.56 -43.53 -28.50
CA THR A 257 -16.47 -44.58 -28.00
C THR A 257 -17.52 -44.93 -29.06
N ALA A 258 -18.09 -43.92 -29.74
CA ALA A 258 -19.03 -44.11 -30.83
C ALA A 258 -18.38 -44.86 -32.01
N ALA A 259 -17.18 -44.45 -32.45
CA ALA A 259 -16.44 -45.10 -33.53
C ALA A 259 -16.11 -46.58 -33.21
N ASN A 260 -15.68 -46.88 -31.98
CA ASN A 260 -15.42 -48.25 -31.55
C ASN A 260 -16.69 -49.12 -31.50
N SER A 261 -17.86 -48.53 -31.20
CA SER A 261 -19.13 -49.24 -31.19
C SER A 261 -19.67 -49.56 -32.59
N LEU A 262 -19.38 -48.70 -33.57
CA LEU A 262 -19.70 -48.90 -34.99
C LEU A 262 -18.80 -49.99 -35.60
N ALA A 263 -17.48 -49.93 -35.36
CA ALA A 263 -16.55 -50.95 -35.84
C ALA A 263 -16.83 -52.36 -35.30
N ARG A 264 -17.39 -52.48 -34.08
CA ARG A 264 -17.85 -53.77 -33.53
C ARG A 264 -19.15 -54.29 -34.16
N LYS A 265 -19.99 -53.44 -34.73
CA LYS A 265 -21.21 -53.85 -35.44
C LYS A 265 -20.90 -54.33 -36.87
N ASP A 266 -19.91 -53.71 -37.53
CA ASP A 266 -19.53 -54.06 -38.90
C ASP A 266 -18.59 -55.29 -38.98
N GLY A 267 -17.97 -55.69 -37.87
CA GLY A 267 -17.16 -56.91 -37.76
C GLY A 267 -17.93 -58.19 -37.39
N VAL A 268 -19.27 -58.14 -37.36
CA VAL A 268 -20.17 -59.29 -37.16
C VAL A 268 -21.00 -59.47 -38.44
N GLN A 269 -20.35 -59.97 -39.49
CA GLN A 269 -20.98 -60.58 -40.67
C GLN A 269 -20.17 -61.81 -41.08
#